data_AF-A0A0D9NL82-F1
#
_entry.id   AF-A0A0D9NL82-F1
#
_cell.length_a   1.000
_cell.length_b   1.000
_cell.length_c   1.000
_cell.angle_alpha   90.00
_cell.angle_beta   90.00
_cell.angle_gamma   90.00
#
_symmetry.space_group_name_H-M   'P 1'
#
loop_
_entity.id
_entity.type
_entity.pdbx_description
1 polymer ?
#
loop_
_entity_poly.entity_id
_entity_poly.type
_entity_poly.pdbx_seq_one_letter_code
_entity_poly.pdbx_strand_id
1 'polypeptide(L)'
;MSDAVVAIPINDEEAQNNERLKEIYFHTTQQEGIVGAWTGPHTITIRGPLESTTAVVMKRGRKGYVAVFRIFSETDHRPLVQYNASEGAVMIILESQHYCWIMEKAKVKYIE
;
A
#
# COMPACT_ATOMS: atom_id res chain seq x y z
N MET A 1 -15.89 15.13 2.49
CA MET A 1 -14.51 14.98 1.97
C MET A 1 -14.06 13.62 2.43
N SER A 2 -13.94 12.64 1.53
CA SER A 2 -13.80 11.23 1.91
C SER A 2 -12.43 10.95 2.52
N ASP A 3 -12.42 10.42 3.74
CA ASP A 3 -11.24 9.90 4.45
C ASP A 3 -10.71 8.58 3.83
N ALA A 4 -10.92 8.37 2.54
CA ALA A 4 -10.92 7.05 1.94
C ALA A 4 -9.53 6.70 1.40
N VAL A 5 -8.73 6.07 2.25
CA VAL A 5 -7.72 5.12 1.74
C VAL A 5 -8.45 4.06 0.94
N VAL A 6 -8.15 3.93 -0.35
CA VAL A 6 -8.77 2.90 -1.20
C VAL A 6 -7.98 1.60 -1.00
N ALA A 7 -8.62 0.63 -0.35
CA ALA A 7 -8.09 -0.74 -0.26
C ALA A 7 -8.90 -1.68 -1.14
N ILE A 8 -8.17 -2.41 -1.98
CA ILE A 8 -8.71 -3.35 -2.94
C ILE A 8 -8.29 -4.75 -2.47
N PRO A 9 -9.22 -5.57 -1.97
CA PRO A 9 -8.95 -6.98 -1.69
C PRO A 9 -8.52 -7.65 -2.99
N ILE A 10 -7.38 -8.34 -2.95
CA ILE A 10 -6.86 -9.13 -4.07
C ILE A 10 -6.54 -10.53 -3.57
N ASN A 11 -6.53 -11.51 -4.46
CA ASN A 11 -6.08 -12.85 -4.09
C ASN A 11 -4.54 -13.00 -4.21
N ASP A 12 -4.03 -14.13 -3.72
CA ASP A 12 -2.58 -14.37 -3.66
C ASP A 12 -1.95 -14.51 -5.06
N GLU A 13 -2.70 -14.97 -6.06
CA GLU A 13 -2.26 -15.09 -7.46
C GLU A 13 -2.15 -13.71 -8.11
N GLU A 14 -3.17 -12.87 -7.93
CA GLU A 14 -3.18 -11.47 -8.39
C GLU A 14 -2.00 -10.69 -7.79
N ALA A 15 -1.69 -10.89 -6.50
CA ALA A 15 -0.54 -10.25 -5.86
C ALA A 15 0.81 -10.61 -6.51
N GLN A 16 0.94 -11.78 -7.13
CA GLN A 16 2.17 -12.18 -7.83
C GLN A 16 2.23 -11.69 -9.28
N ASN A 17 1.08 -11.44 -9.92
CA ASN A 17 1.00 -11.09 -11.33
C ASN A 17 1.16 -9.57 -11.54
N ASN A 18 2.33 -9.15 -12.02
CA ASN A 18 2.61 -7.73 -12.23
C ASN A 18 1.68 -7.06 -13.24
N GLU A 19 1.30 -7.73 -14.33
CA GLU A 19 0.39 -7.14 -15.32
C GLU A 19 -1.01 -6.94 -14.73
N ARG A 20 -1.48 -7.92 -13.96
CA ARG A 20 -2.75 -7.80 -13.24
C ARG A 20 -2.74 -6.67 -12.21
N LEU A 21 -1.63 -6.49 -11.50
CA LEU A 21 -1.48 -5.37 -10.56
C LEU A 21 -1.51 -4.01 -11.27
N LYS A 22 -0.88 -3.89 -12.44
CA LYS A 22 -0.95 -2.68 -13.27
C LYS A 22 -2.37 -2.40 -13.75
N GLU A 23 -3.09 -3.42 -14.20
CA GLU A 23 -4.49 -3.28 -14.62
C GLU A 23 -5.36 -2.75 -13.48
N ILE A 24 -5.28 -3.36 -12.29
CA ILE A 24 -6.06 -2.94 -11.11
C ILE A 24 -5.71 -1.50 -10.74
N TYR A 25 -4.42 -1.17 -10.73
CA TYR A 25 -3.94 0.18 -10.46
C TYR A 25 -4.51 1.18 -11.47
N PHE A 26 -4.32 0.94 -12.78
CA PHE A 26 -4.80 1.81 -13.85
C PHE A 26 -6.32 2.00 -13.81
N HIS A 27 -7.09 0.93 -13.61
CA HIS A 27 -8.55 1.04 -13.49
C HIS A 27 -8.98 1.92 -12.32
N THR A 28 -8.20 1.93 -11.24
CA THR A 28 -8.52 2.70 -10.02
C THR A 28 -8.04 4.15 -10.11
N THR A 29 -6.84 4.39 -10.64
CA THR A 29 -6.16 5.69 -10.59
C THR A 29 -6.15 6.43 -11.92
N GLN A 30 -6.47 5.74 -13.02
CA GLN A 30 -6.31 6.22 -14.40
C GLN A 30 -4.87 6.63 -14.74
N GLN A 31 -3.88 6.03 -14.07
CA GLN A 31 -2.46 6.26 -14.27
C GLN A 31 -1.74 4.95 -14.58
N GLU A 32 -0.79 5.00 -15.51
CA GLU A 32 0.16 3.90 -15.72
C GLU A 32 1.05 3.75 -14.49
N GLY A 33 1.35 2.51 -14.12
CA GLY A 33 2.14 2.19 -12.93
C GLY A 33 3.27 1.22 -13.21
N ILE A 34 4.42 1.43 -12.57
CA ILE A 34 5.59 0.56 -12.63
C ILE A 34 5.63 -0.28 -11.35
N VAL A 35 5.48 -1.60 -11.50
CA VAL A 35 5.48 -2.53 -10.36
C VAL A 35 6.92 -2.87 -9.94
N GLY A 36 7.26 -2.52 -8.70
CA GLY A 36 8.56 -2.85 -8.10
C GLY A 36 8.70 -4.31 -7.66
N ALA A 37 9.88 -4.66 -7.19
CA ALA A 37 10.16 -5.97 -6.60
C ALA A 37 9.51 -6.13 -5.21
N TRP A 38 9.31 -7.36 -4.77
CA TRP A 38 8.91 -7.64 -3.38
C TRP A 38 10.00 -7.16 -2.42
N THR A 39 9.64 -6.30 -1.48
CA THR A 39 10.49 -5.90 -0.36
C THR A 39 9.84 -6.28 0.98
N GLY A 40 10.64 -6.31 2.03
CA GLY A 40 10.19 -6.51 3.41
C GLY A 40 10.37 -5.23 4.22
N PRO A 41 10.09 -5.25 5.53
CA PRO A 41 10.37 -4.09 6.34
C PRO A 41 11.89 -3.96 6.50
N HIS A 42 12.45 -2.89 5.96
CA HIS A 42 13.63 -2.28 6.54
C HIS A 42 13.21 -1.57 7.83
N THR A 43 14.13 -1.42 8.78
CA THR A 43 13.91 -1.03 10.19
C THR A 43 12.88 0.09 10.38
N ILE A 44 12.80 1.04 9.45
CA ILE A 44 11.67 1.95 9.28
C ILE A 44 11.45 2.11 7.77
N THR A 45 10.40 1.51 7.20
CA THR A 45 10.01 1.73 5.80
C THR A 45 8.75 2.57 5.78
N ILE A 46 8.92 3.86 5.49
CA ILE A 46 7.84 4.83 5.31
C ILE A 46 7.71 5.06 3.82
N ARG A 47 6.51 4.85 3.28
CA ARG A 47 6.19 5.24 1.90
C ARG A 47 4.94 6.09 1.92
N GLY A 48 5.07 7.32 1.44
CA GLY A 48 4.02 8.33 1.37
C GLY A 48 4.31 9.26 0.19
N PRO A 49 3.29 9.95 -0.33
CA PRO A 49 3.25 10.41 -1.69
C PRO A 49 3.86 11.80 -1.66
N LEU A 50 5.10 11.91 -2.12
CA LEU A 50 5.70 13.23 -2.20
C LEU A 50 4.96 14.05 -3.27
N GLU A 51 4.55 13.49 -4.41
CA GLU A 51 3.82 14.24 -5.46
C GLU A 51 2.88 13.41 -6.37
N SER A 52 2.87 12.07 -6.31
CA SER A 52 2.02 11.19 -7.14
C SER A 52 1.25 10.15 -6.31
N THR A 53 0.14 9.64 -6.85
CA THR A 53 -0.55 8.48 -6.27
C THR A 53 0.41 7.29 -6.30
N THR A 54 0.54 6.55 -5.20
CA THR A 54 1.36 5.33 -5.11
C THR A 54 0.49 4.20 -4.61
N ALA A 55 0.72 2.96 -5.05
CA ALA A 55 0.08 1.80 -4.45
C ALA A 55 1.06 0.92 -3.67
N VAL A 56 0.57 0.33 -2.57
CA VAL A 56 1.28 -0.66 -1.77
C VAL A 56 0.52 -1.98 -1.84
N VAL A 57 1.13 -2.98 -2.44
CA VAL A 57 0.57 -4.33 -2.54
C VAL A 57 1.15 -5.17 -1.42
N MET A 58 0.36 -5.51 -0.41
CA MET A 58 0.76 -6.44 0.63
C MET A 58 0.31 -7.85 0.24
N LYS A 59 1.23 -8.83 0.28
CA LYS A 59 0.85 -10.24 0.13
C LYS A 59 0.47 -10.87 1.47
N ARG A 60 -0.32 -11.93 1.38
CA ARG A 60 -0.63 -12.81 2.50
C ARG A 60 0.64 -13.33 3.17
N GLY A 61 0.60 -13.39 4.50
CA GLY A 61 1.67 -13.92 5.34
C GLY A 61 1.15 -14.36 6.70
N ARG A 62 1.97 -15.06 7.48
CA ARG A 62 1.59 -15.48 8.84
C ARG A 62 1.59 -14.32 9.85
N LYS A 63 2.36 -13.27 9.59
CA LYS A 63 2.58 -12.08 10.44
C LYS A 63 2.98 -10.89 9.56
N GLY A 64 2.91 -9.68 10.10
CA GLY A 64 3.11 -8.45 9.36
C GLY A 64 1.83 -7.66 9.17
N TYR A 65 1.97 -6.34 9.19
CA TYR A 65 0.88 -5.42 8.92
C TYR A 65 1.39 -4.14 8.26
N VAL A 66 0.48 -3.48 7.56
CA VAL A 66 0.67 -2.15 6.97
C VAL A 66 -0.29 -1.20 7.65
N ALA A 67 0.23 -0.17 8.33
CA ALA A 67 -0.57 0.87 8.95
C ALA A 67 -0.52 2.14 8.09
N VAL A 68 -1.67 2.70 7.76
CA VAL A 68 -1.79 3.93 6.96
C VAL A 68 -2.08 5.11 7.87
N PHE A 69 -1.41 6.22 7.62
CA PHE A 69 -1.49 7.46 8.36
C PHE A 69 -1.85 8.60 7.42
N ARG A 70 -2.63 9.56 7.93
CA ARG A 70 -2.89 10.83 7.27
C ARG A 70 -1.98 11.91 7.83
N ILE A 71 -1.43 12.72 6.95
CA ILE A 71 -0.60 13.88 7.25
C ILE A 71 -1.51 15.11 7.31
N PHE A 72 -1.61 15.74 8.47
CA PHE A 72 -2.28 17.05 8.62
C PHE A 72 -1.28 18.20 8.59
N SER A 73 -0.09 17.98 9.15
CA SER A 73 1.08 18.87 9.11
C SER A 73 2.34 18.03 9.22
N GLU A 74 3.52 18.66 9.16
CA GLU A 74 4.82 17.99 9.34
C GLU A 74 4.97 17.25 10.69
N THR A 75 4.16 17.61 11.69
CA THR A 75 4.24 17.06 13.06
C THR A 75 2.95 16.41 13.54
N ASP A 76 1.81 16.61 12.86
CA ASP A 76 0.52 15.98 13.18
C ASP A 76 0.17 14.94 12.10
N HIS A 77 0.51 13.68 12.41
CA HIS A 77 0.13 12.52 11.61
C HIS A 77 -0.78 11.62 12.44
N ARG A 78 -1.90 11.16 11.88
CA ARG A 78 -2.87 10.34 12.61
C ARG A 78 -3.07 8.99 11.92
N PRO A 79 -3.13 7.88 12.69
CA PRO A 79 -3.43 6.58 12.11
C PRO A 79 -4.86 6.56 11.56
N LEU A 80 -5.04 5.98 10.38
CA LEU A 80 -6.35 5.78 9.76
C LEU A 80 -6.80 4.33 9.84
N VAL A 81 -5.95 3.41 9.38
CA VAL A 81 -6.30 2.00 9.21
C VAL A 81 -5.06 1.12 9.25
N GLN A 82 -5.24 -0.13 9.65
CA GLN A 82 -4.22 -1.16 9.63
C GLN A 82 -4.72 -2.39 8.88
N TYR A 83 -3.87 -2.94 8.01
CA TYR A 83 -4.13 -4.19 7.28
C TYR A 83 -3.17 -5.28 7.75
N ASN A 84 -3.71 -6.43 8.14
CA ASN A 84 -2.90 -7.56 8.61
C ASN A 84 -2.65 -8.57 7.48
N ALA A 85 -1.41 -8.98 7.30
CA ALA A 85 -1.05 -9.96 6.26
C ALA A 85 -1.70 -11.34 6.46
N SER A 86 -2.18 -11.63 7.67
CA SER A 86 -2.93 -12.86 7.98
C SER A 86 -4.35 -12.88 7.42
N GLU A 87 -4.92 -11.71 7.07
CA GLU A 87 -6.28 -11.57 6.57
C GLU A 87 -6.37 -11.75 5.06
N GLY A 88 -5.24 -11.63 4.35
CA GLY A 88 -5.17 -11.83 2.91
C GLY A 88 -4.17 -10.89 2.24
N ALA A 89 -4.14 -10.93 0.91
CA ALA A 89 -3.45 -9.94 0.11
C ALA A 89 -4.35 -8.72 -0.13
N VAL A 90 -3.76 -7.54 -0.22
CA VAL A 90 -4.48 -6.29 -0.43
C VAL A 90 -3.61 -5.31 -1.21
N MET A 91 -4.21 -4.56 -2.12
CA MET A 91 -3.61 -3.37 -2.70
C MET A 91 -4.18 -2.14 -2.01
N ILE A 92 -3.30 -1.28 -1.51
CA ILE A 92 -3.63 -0.05 -0.80
C ILE A 92 -3.19 1.11 -1.68
N ILE A 93 -4.13 1.92 -2.15
CA ILE A 93 -3.83 3.15 -2.89
C ILE A 93 -3.60 4.27 -1.87
N LEU A 94 -2.42 4.90 -1.95
CA LEU A 94 -2.05 6.04 -1.15
C LEU A 94 -2.25 7.31 -1.99
N GLU A 95 -3.27 8.08 -1.64
CA GLU A 95 -3.50 9.42 -2.17
C GLU A 95 -2.56 10.44 -1.51
N SER A 96 -2.53 11.66 -2.05
CA SER A 96 -1.79 12.78 -1.45
C SER A 96 -2.10 12.90 0.05
N GLN A 97 -1.10 13.30 0.84
CA GLN A 97 -1.19 13.40 2.31
C GLN A 97 -1.33 12.06 3.06
N HIS A 98 -1.09 10.91 2.45
CA HIS A 98 -1.15 9.61 3.15
C HIS A 98 0.12 8.77 3.01
N TYR A 99 0.72 8.36 4.12
CA TYR A 99 1.84 7.41 4.10
C TYR A 99 1.48 6.12 4.82
N CYS A 100 2.22 5.06 4.54
CA CYS A 100 2.13 3.81 5.28
C CYS A 100 3.43 3.48 6.01
N TRP A 101 3.29 2.79 7.14
CA TRP A 101 4.35 2.05 7.81
C TRP A 101 4.19 0.56 7.54
N ILE A 102 5.28 -0.06 7.13
CA ILE A 102 5.36 -1.52 6.91
C ILE A 102 6.12 -2.11 8.08
N MET A 103 5.48 -3.03 8.80
CA MET A 103 6.02 -3.54 10.07
C MET A 103 6.13 -5.07 10.10
N GLU A 104 6.95 -5.54 11.04
CA GLU A 104 7.25 -6.95 11.33
C GLU A 104 7.80 -7.78 10.16
N LYS A 105 6.97 -8.63 9.53
CA LYS A 105 7.36 -9.53 8.43
C LYS A 105 6.50 -9.32 7.18
N ALA A 106 5.78 -8.20 7.11
CA ALA A 106 4.97 -7.85 5.95
C ALA A 106 5.86 -7.73 4.71
N LYS A 107 5.51 -8.42 3.63
CA LYS A 107 6.17 -8.27 2.34
C LYS A 107 5.27 -7.47 1.42
N VAL A 108 5.83 -6.44 0.81
CA VAL A 108 5.07 -5.53 -0.05
C VAL A 108 5.74 -5.31 -1.40
N LYS A 109 4.97 -4.93 -2.42
CA LYS A 109 5.43 -4.28 -3.65
C LYS A 109 4.92 -2.85 -3.67
N TYR A 110 5.65 -1.99 -4.36
CA TYR A 110 5.18 -0.64 -4.68
C TYR A 110 4.79 -0.58 -6.15
N ILE A 111 3.81 0.27 -6.46
CA ILE A 111 3.45 0.68 -7.82
C ILE A 111 3.55 2.19 -7.88
N GLU A 112 4.38 2.70 -8.79
CA GLU A 112 4.75 4.12 -8.94
C GLU A 112 4.49 4.63 -10.35
#